data_AF-A0A2H6EI73-F1
#
_entry.id   AF-A0A2H6EI73-F1
#
_cell.length_a   1.000
_cell.length_b   1.000
_cell.length_c   1.000
_cell.angle_alpha   90.00
_cell.angle_beta   90.00
_cell.angle_gamma   90.00
#
_symmetry.space_group_name_H-M   'P 1'
#
loop_
_entity.id
_entity.type
_entity.pdbx_description
1 polymer ?
#
loop_
_entity_poly.entity_id
_entity_poly.type
_entity_poly.pdbx_seq_one_letter_code
_entity_poly.pdbx_strand_id
1 'polypeptide(L)'
;MNIKEKLSEGNFTGLYYYNRLILPFKAHFLKVIVHDEIITDFSPSSKGIFIREKEDFTDVYFHDYKDLKGSLSKYEAIKMVVVEKGEDVFDFNNHLKLALYLEKKHIVKIEKCEEDILFLE
;
A
#
# COMPACT_ATOMS: atom_id res chain seq x y z
N MET A 1 -3.94 13.85 4.62
CA MET A 1 -2.54 13.85 5.09
C MET A 1 -1.64 13.73 3.87
N ASN A 2 -0.57 14.52 3.78
CA ASN A 2 0.38 14.47 2.67
C ASN A 2 1.37 13.30 2.84
N ILE A 3 1.55 12.51 1.79
CA ILE A 3 2.35 11.28 1.87
C ILE A 3 3.84 11.61 1.92
N LYS A 4 4.28 12.55 1.06
CA LYS A 4 5.70 12.96 0.95
C LYS A 4 6.22 13.55 2.26
N GLU A 5 5.43 14.41 2.91
CA GLU A 5 5.75 15.00 4.22
C GLU A 5 5.91 13.93 5.30
N LYS A 6 5.03 12.94 5.35
CA LYS A 6 5.08 11.93 6.41
C LYS A 6 6.19 10.91 6.24
N LEU A 7 6.57 10.65 5.00
CA LEU A 7 7.75 9.85 4.70
C LEU A 7 9.05 10.53 5.18
N SER A 8 9.14 11.86 5.14
CA SER A 8 10.35 12.58 5.60
C SER A 8 10.46 12.68 7.12
N GLU A 9 9.34 12.59 7.85
CA GLU A 9 9.30 12.58 9.32
C GLU A 9 9.74 11.24 9.96
N GLY A 10 9.85 10.15 9.18
CA GLY A 10 10.41 8.86 9.62
C GLY A 10 9.52 7.96 10.50
N ASN A 11 8.36 8.43 10.95
CA ASN A 11 7.41 7.68 11.80
C ASN A 11 6.11 7.29 11.07
N PHE A 12 6.21 6.95 9.78
CA PHE A 12 5.02 6.67 8.97
C PHE A 12 4.53 5.25 9.17
N THR A 13 3.40 5.11 9.87
CA THR A 13 2.82 3.81 10.21
C THR A 13 1.34 3.72 9.88
N GLY A 14 0.91 2.55 9.44
CA GLY A 14 -0.48 2.15 9.29
C GLY A 14 -0.83 1.01 10.24
N LEU A 15 -2.02 0.43 10.05
CA LEU A 15 -2.48 -0.72 10.82
C LEU A 15 -2.86 -1.88 9.91
N TYR A 16 -2.82 -3.10 10.45
CA TYR A 16 -3.35 -4.28 9.76
C TYR A 16 -4.16 -5.19 10.69
N TYR A 17 -5.27 -5.72 10.17
CA TYR A 17 -6.11 -6.69 10.86
C TYR A 17 -6.58 -7.74 9.86
N TYR A 18 -6.19 -9.00 10.06
CA TYR A 18 -6.47 -10.10 9.13
C TYR A 18 -6.08 -9.71 7.70
N ASN A 19 -7.05 -9.59 6.81
CA ASN A 19 -6.86 -9.27 5.41
C ASN A 19 -7.06 -7.79 5.04
N ARG A 20 -7.08 -6.92 6.05
CA ARG A 20 -7.28 -5.47 5.88
C ARG A 20 -6.01 -4.72 6.26
N LEU A 21 -5.57 -3.83 5.38
CA LEU A 21 -4.66 -2.73 5.70
C LEU A 21 -5.44 -1.43 5.92
N ILE A 22 -4.96 -0.62 6.85
CA ILE A 22 -5.48 0.71 7.15
C ILE A 22 -4.33 1.68 6.98
N LEU A 23 -4.39 2.47 5.91
CA LEU A 23 -3.34 3.41 5.52
C LEU A 23 -3.70 4.82 5.99
N PRO A 24 -2.78 5.55 6.63
CA PRO A 24 -3.05 6.88 7.20
C PRO A 24 -3.04 7.99 6.13
N PHE A 25 -3.38 7.66 4.89
CA PHE A 25 -3.35 8.56 3.75
C PHE A 25 -4.40 8.17 2.71
N LYS A 26 -4.64 9.07 1.75
CA LYS A 26 -5.43 8.82 0.54
C LYS A 26 -4.53 8.96 -0.67
N ALA A 27 -4.75 8.13 -1.68
CA ALA A 27 -3.96 8.15 -2.89
C ALA A 27 -4.74 7.58 -4.07
N HIS A 28 -4.27 7.86 -5.28
CA HIS A 28 -4.56 7.04 -6.45
C HIS A 28 -3.63 5.82 -6.43
N PHE A 29 -4.19 4.62 -6.40
CA PHE A 29 -3.42 3.38 -6.43
C PHE A 29 -3.20 2.97 -7.89
N LEU A 30 -1.95 2.73 -8.27
CA LEU A 30 -1.57 2.36 -9.63
C LEU A 30 -1.17 0.89 -9.73
N LYS A 31 -0.47 0.37 -8.71
CA LYS A 31 0.01 -1.01 -8.63
C LYS A 31 0.10 -1.42 -7.17
N VAL A 32 -0.31 -2.63 -6.84
CA VAL A 32 -0.05 -3.28 -5.54
C VAL A 32 0.57 -4.63 -5.82
N ILE A 33 1.63 -4.98 -5.08
CA ILE A 33 2.32 -6.25 -5.19
C ILE A 33 2.30 -6.92 -3.82
N VAL A 34 1.79 -8.15 -3.78
CA VAL A 34 1.79 -9.00 -2.59
C VAL A 34 2.37 -10.35 -3.03
N HIS A 35 3.46 -10.79 -2.41
CA HIS A 35 4.28 -11.90 -2.93
C HIS A 35 4.67 -11.65 -4.40
N ASP A 36 4.30 -12.57 -5.29
CA ASP A 36 4.53 -12.53 -6.73
C ASP A 36 3.29 -12.04 -7.51
N GLU A 37 2.20 -11.70 -6.80
CA GLU A 37 0.96 -11.23 -7.42
C GLU A 37 1.00 -9.73 -7.64
N ILE A 38 0.83 -9.32 -8.90
CA ILE A 38 0.69 -7.94 -9.33
C ILE A 38 -0.80 -7.62 -9.49
N ILE A 39 -1.29 -6.65 -8.73
CA ILE A 39 -2.67 -6.18 -8.76
C ILE A 39 -2.70 -4.76 -9.31
N THR A 40 -3.44 -4.56 -10.40
CA THR A 40 -3.64 -3.27 -11.07
C THR A 40 -5.12 -2.95 -11.33
N ASP A 41 -6.02 -3.93 -11.14
CA ASP A 41 -7.47 -3.71 -11.18
C ASP A 41 -8.02 -3.42 -9.78
N PHE A 42 -8.27 -2.13 -9.53
CA PHE A 42 -8.90 -1.61 -8.31
C PHE A 42 -10.36 -1.22 -8.53
N SER A 43 -10.99 -1.71 -9.61
CA SER A 43 -12.40 -1.43 -9.86
C SER A 43 -13.29 -2.01 -8.74
N PRO A 44 -14.48 -1.44 -8.49
CA PRO A 44 -15.40 -1.98 -7.48
C PRO A 44 -15.84 -3.43 -7.72
N SER A 45 -15.69 -3.93 -8.95
CA SER A 45 -15.96 -5.32 -9.35
C SER A 45 -14.77 -6.26 -9.19
N SER A 46 -13.58 -5.74 -8.85
CA SER A 46 -12.39 -6.54 -8.60
C SER A 46 -12.66 -7.52 -7.46
N LYS A 47 -12.37 -8.79 -7.70
CA LYS A 47 -12.60 -9.85 -6.70
C LYS A 47 -11.49 -9.93 -5.67
N GLY A 48 -10.27 -9.52 -6.02
CA GLY A 48 -9.08 -9.75 -5.20
C GLY A 48 -8.73 -8.62 -4.25
N ILE A 49 -9.03 -7.37 -4.64
CA ILE A 49 -8.75 -6.20 -3.80
C ILE A 49 -9.92 -5.22 -3.80
N PHE A 50 -10.18 -4.62 -2.65
CA PHE A 50 -11.16 -3.53 -2.53
C PHE A 50 -10.56 -2.37 -1.74
N ILE A 51 -10.61 -1.19 -2.34
CA ILE A 51 -10.08 0.05 -1.75
C ILE A 51 -11.26 0.92 -1.34
N ARG A 52 -11.29 1.30 -0.07
CA ARG A 52 -12.31 2.20 0.48
C ARG A 52 -11.67 3.37 1.17
N GLU A 53 -11.71 4.52 0.50
CA GLU A 53 -11.28 5.79 1.08
C GLU A 53 -12.29 6.28 2.13
N LYS A 54 -11.75 6.78 3.24
CA LYS A 54 -12.50 7.43 4.34
C LYS A 54 -12.05 8.88 4.46
N GLU A 55 -12.57 9.59 5.46
CA GLU A 55 -12.21 10.98 5.70
C GLU A 55 -10.72 11.12 6.06
N ASP A 56 -10.20 10.25 6.93
CA ASP A 56 -8.83 10.36 7.47
C ASP A 56 -7.87 9.24 7.06
N PHE A 57 -8.38 8.15 6.48
CA PHE A 57 -7.60 6.96 6.15
C PHE A 57 -8.14 6.24 4.93
N THR A 58 -7.41 5.24 4.45
CA THR A 58 -7.85 4.34 3.38
C THR A 58 -7.81 2.90 3.87
N ASP A 59 -8.92 2.18 3.68
CA ASP A 59 -8.94 0.74 3.85
C ASP A 59 -8.55 0.05 2.54
N VAL A 60 -7.70 -0.96 2.64
CA VAL A 60 -7.38 -1.87 1.54
C VAL A 60 -7.66 -3.30 2.01
N TYR A 61 -8.67 -3.92 1.41
CA TYR A 61 -9.06 -5.31 1.70
C TYR A 61 -8.47 -6.23 0.64
N PHE A 62 -7.76 -7.26 1.06
CA PHE A 62 -7.18 -8.30 0.21
C PHE A 62 -8.08 -9.55 0.31
N HIS A 63 -9.07 -9.63 -0.56
CA HIS A 63 -10.13 -10.63 -0.47
C HIS A 63 -9.66 -12.06 -0.75
N ASP A 64 -8.58 -12.22 -1.53
CA ASP A 64 -7.96 -13.51 -1.81
C ASP A 64 -7.14 -14.04 -0.62
N TYR A 65 -6.92 -13.22 0.41
CA TYR A 65 -6.12 -13.53 1.57
C TYR A 65 -7.00 -13.67 2.81
N LYS A 66 -6.83 -14.75 3.58
CA LYS A 66 -7.53 -14.93 4.87
C LYS A 66 -6.89 -14.10 5.99
N ASP A 67 -5.57 -14.06 6.01
CA ASP A 67 -4.75 -13.28 6.94
C ASP A 67 -3.48 -12.86 6.23
N LEU A 68 -3.22 -11.55 6.15
CA LEU A 68 -2.04 -11.02 5.48
C LEU A 68 -0.76 -11.47 6.18
N LYS A 69 -0.75 -11.49 7.52
CA LYS A 69 0.45 -11.87 8.27
C LYS A 69 0.77 -13.35 8.21
N GLY A 70 -0.26 -14.21 8.18
CA GLY A 70 -0.09 -15.64 7.99
C GLY A 70 0.32 -16.01 6.56
N SER A 71 0.02 -15.14 5.59
CA SER A 71 0.38 -15.36 4.18
C SER A 71 1.79 -14.84 3.87
N LEU A 72 2.15 -13.68 4.41
CA LEU A 72 3.45 -13.04 4.17
C LEU A 72 4.55 -13.58 5.09
N SER A 73 5.71 -13.92 4.51
CA SER A 73 6.90 -14.19 5.31
C SER A 73 7.37 -12.93 6.04
N LYS A 74 8.11 -13.09 7.13
CA LYS A 74 8.60 -11.97 7.97
C LYS A 74 9.51 -10.96 7.25
N TYR A 75 9.94 -11.25 6.04
CA TYR A 75 10.80 -10.40 5.22
C TYR A 75 10.09 -9.83 3.99
N GLU A 76 8.87 -10.27 3.70
CA GLU A 76 8.10 -9.78 2.57
C GLU A 76 7.36 -8.50 2.95
N ALA A 77 7.53 -7.49 2.10
CA ALA A 77 6.76 -6.27 2.14
C ALA A 77 5.61 -6.36 1.13
N ILE A 78 4.47 -5.77 1.48
CA ILE A 78 3.47 -5.38 0.49
C ILE A 78 4.01 -4.13 -0.19
N LYS A 79 4.13 -4.15 -1.52
CA LYS A 79 4.67 -3.01 -2.27
C LYS A 79 3.53 -2.31 -2.99
N MET A 80 3.60 -0.99 -3.09
CA MET A 80 2.60 -0.23 -3.83
C MET A 80 3.21 0.93 -4.60
N VAL A 81 2.64 1.21 -5.76
CA VAL A 81 2.85 2.44 -6.51
C VAL A 81 1.58 3.26 -6.37
N VAL A 82 1.73 4.45 -5.79
CA VAL A 82 0.61 5.36 -5.52
C VAL A 82 0.95 6.78 -5.95
N VAL A 83 -0.08 7.56 -6.26
CA VAL A 83 0.03 9.00 -6.53
C VAL A 83 -0.82 9.75 -5.54
N GLU A 84 -0.30 10.82 -4.96
CA GLU A 84 -1.04 11.61 -3.99
C GLU A 84 -2.32 12.21 -4.60
N LYS A 85 -3.38 12.35 -3.80
CA LYS A 85 -4.63 12.96 -4.29
C LYS A 85 -4.39 14.41 -4.69
N GLY A 86 -4.85 14.77 -5.88
CA GLY A 86 -4.69 16.12 -6.43
C GLY A 86 -3.47 16.28 -7.34
N GLU A 87 -2.56 15.31 -7.36
CA GLU A 87 -1.42 15.26 -8.29
C GLU A 87 -1.81 14.58 -9.61
N ASP A 88 -1.08 14.91 -10.68
CA ASP A 88 -1.25 14.28 -11.99
C ASP A 88 -0.70 12.84 -11.99
N VAL A 89 -1.57 11.88 -12.28
CA VAL A 89 -1.20 10.46 -12.40
C VAL A 89 -0.34 10.16 -13.64
N PHE A 90 -0.37 11.02 -14.65
CA PHE A 90 0.43 10.89 -15.86
C PHE A 90 1.84 11.48 -15.72
N ASP A 91 2.11 12.25 -14.65
CA ASP A 91 3.46 12.67 -14.29
C ASP A 91 4.14 11.60 -13.45
N PHE A 92 5.10 10.89 -14.04
CA PHE A 92 5.85 9.81 -13.39
C PHE A 92 6.67 10.30 -12.19
N ASN A 93 6.98 11.59 -12.07
CA ASN A 93 7.64 12.14 -10.89
C ASN A 93 6.73 12.15 -9.66
N ASN A 94 5.42 12.03 -9.85
CA ASN A 94 4.45 11.93 -8.76
C ASN A 94 4.24 10.51 -8.26
N HIS A 95 4.85 9.51 -8.90
CA HIS A 95 4.69 8.10 -8.54
C HIS A 95 5.53 7.78 -7.31
N LEU A 96 4.85 7.51 -6.20
CA LEU A 96 5.47 7.11 -4.94
C LEU A 96 5.45 5.58 -4.85
N LYS A 97 6.65 5.01 -4.79
CA LYS A 97 6.88 3.59 -4.50
C LYS A 97 6.99 3.42 -3.00
N LEU A 98 6.10 2.63 -2.42
CA LEU A 98 6.07 2.36 -0.98
C LEU A 98 6.25 0.87 -0.71
N ALA A 99 7.00 0.53 0.34
CA ALA A 99 7.05 -0.80 0.94
C ALA A 99 6.38 -0.77 2.31
N LEU A 100 5.52 -1.75 2.55
CA LEU A 100 4.72 -1.89 3.76
C LEU A 100 5.11 -3.20 4.46
N TYR A 101 5.73 -3.07 5.63
CA TYR A 101 6.18 -4.21 6.43
C TYR A 101 5.19 -4.48 7.55
N LEU A 102 4.68 -5.71 7.62
CA LEU A 102 3.76 -6.13 8.70
C LEU A 102 4.55 -6.48 9.96
N GLU A 103 4.48 -5.62 10.96
CA GLU A 103 5.19 -5.80 12.21
C GLU A 103 4.36 -6.55 13.26
N LYS A 104 4.80 -6.54 14.52
CA LYS A 104 4.01 -7.05 15.65
C LYS A 104 2.95 -6.01 16.05
N LYS A 105 1.98 -6.45 16.87
CA LYS A 105 0.94 -5.57 17.45
C LYS A 105 0.11 -4.80 16.41
N HIS A 106 -0.19 -5.41 15.25
CA HIS A 106 -1.04 -4.80 14.22
C HIS A 106 -0.48 -3.55 13.55
N ILE A 107 0.84 -3.31 13.64
CA ILE A 107 1.51 -2.15 13.05
C ILE A 107 1.99 -2.49 11.62
N VAL A 108 1.83 -1.54 10.71
CA VAL A 108 2.43 -1.55 9.38
C VAL A 108 3.45 -0.44 9.30
N LYS A 109 4.72 -0.77 9.09
CA LYS A 109 5.75 0.24 8.80
C LYS A 109 5.71 0.58 7.32
N ILE A 110 5.67 1.87 6.98
CA ILE A 110 5.57 2.36 5.60
C ILE A 110 6.85 3.11 5.25
N GLU A 111 7.55 2.65 4.22
CA GLU A 111 8.81 3.24 3.76
C GLU A 111 8.72 3.61 2.27
N LYS A 112 9.46 4.64 1.86
CA LYS A 112 9.68 4.94 0.46
C LYS A 112 10.72 3.98 -0.10
N CYS A 113 10.47 3.44 -1.29
CA CYS A 113 11.46 2.66 -2.04
C CYS A 113 11.98 3.46 -3.22
N GLU A 114 13.31 3.55 -3.34
CA GLU A 114 13.96 4.23 -4.46
C GLU A 114 14.28 3.24 -5.60
N GLU A 115 14.43 1.95 -5.28
CA GLU A 115 14.88 0.95 -6.25
C GLU A 115 13.73 0.37 -7.09
N ASP A 116 13.87 0.51 -8.42
CA ASP A 116 13.03 -0.19 -9.40
C ASP A 116 13.08 -1.71 -9.27
N ILE A 117 14.19 -2.25 -8.74
CA ILE A 117 14.46 -3.68 -8.61
C ILE A 117 13.34 -4.40 -7.82
N LEU A 118 12.71 -3.71 -6.86
CA LEU A 118 11.63 -4.26 -6.06
C LEU A 118 10.30 -4.35 -6.82
N PHE A 119 10.16 -3.70 -7.98
CA PHE A 119 8.92 -3.57 -8.76
C PHE A 119 9.02 -4.17 -10.17
N LEU A 120 10.14 -4.81 -10.51
CA LEU A 120 10.36 -5.50 -11.79
C LEU A 120 9.41 -6.69 -11.97
N GLU A 121 9.01 -6.91 -13.22
CA GLU A 121 8.18 -8.03 -13.72
C GLU A 121 9.00 -9.31 -13.93
#